data_AF-A0A9P5JP01-F1
#
_entry.id   AF-A0A9P5JP01-F1
#
_cell.length_a   1.000
_cell.length_b   1.000
_cell.length_c   1.000
_cell.angle_alpha   90.00
_cell.angle_beta   90.00
_cell.angle_gamma   90.00
#
_symmetry.space_group_name_H-M   'P 1'
#
loop_
_entity.id
_entity.type
_entity.pdbx_description
1 polymer ?
#
loop_
_entity_poly.entity_id
_entity_poly.type
_entity_poly.pdbx_seq_one_letter_code
_entity_poly.pdbx_strand_id
1 'polypeptide(L)'
;PPNATIFPPKDLMDTLLDLYFRHFAPFLPVLDRSSFEIAYKDGLHLRSIPFANILLLACAIASQYCDDPRVWLEGIGRPSAGWSYFMQVRDSTSRSYASATLLDIQSYVMIAYFLATSSRLHSAWTVVGMGIRSAQNIGMHRRKSRKESPLWKDEQHKRVFWCLIALDRHISSALGRPLVCKDEDFDLDYPLEVDDEHWGASVPDSSSAVTSRQHHGVPSEVSYLVASARLSQILAFTLSTVYSISKSKVVLGFEGDLWKQHITSELDSKMNKWFDAVPDHLKWDPSRQNDTYFTQSAILFASYYNLQILIHRPFIHPLNKHSPSLSICTNAARSCSHVVEILLKRSTQTPVFILSPVFNSGVVLVAAILSAKKDVTSVDSRANMKALELCMTFLERAQEM
;
A
#
# COMPACT_ATOMS: atom_id res chain seq x y z
N PRO A 1 5.83 -29.03 -24.61
CA PRO A 1 5.22 -27.68 -24.59
C PRO A 1 5.18 -27.13 -23.16
N PRO A 2 5.65 -25.90 -22.88
CA PRO A 2 5.29 -25.27 -21.61
C PRO A 2 3.76 -25.28 -21.49
N ASN A 3 3.25 -25.70 -20.33
CA ASN A 3 1.83 -25.94 -20.08
C ASN A 3 0.96 -24.84 -20.69
N ALA A 4 -0.07 -25.23 -21.44
CA ALA A 4 -1.02 -24.27 -22.02
C ALA A 4 -1.59 -23.41 -20.87
N THR A 5 -1.30 -22.11 -20.90
CA THR A 5 -1.82 -21.16 -19.92
C THR A 5 -3.35 -21.19 -19.98
N ILE A 6 -3.99 -21.40 -18.83
CA ILE A 6 -5.44 -21.48 -18.72
C ILE A 6 -5.96 -20.14 -18.24
N PHE A 7 -6.65 -19.44 -19.14
CA PHE A 7 -7.32 -18.18 -18.86
C PHE A 7 -8.79 -18.41 -18.46
N PRO A 8 -9.38 -17.51 -17.63
CA PRO A 8 -10.82 -17.53 -17.36
C PRO A 8 -11.65 -17.46 -18.65
N PRO A 9 -12.88 -18.01 -18.64
CA PRO A 9 -13.89 -17.72 -19.66
C PRO A 9 -14.08 -16.20 -19.84
N LYS A 10 -14.44 -15.76 -21.04
CA LYS A 10 -14.48 -14.32 -21.39
C LYS A 10 -15.37 -13.49 -20.45
N ASP A 11 -16.54 -13.99 -20.09
CA ASP A 11 -17.47 -13.31 -19.17
C ASP A 11 -16.86 -13.08 -17.77
N LEU A 12 -16.14 -14.10 -17.27
CA LEU A 12 -15.42 -14.01 -16.00
C LEU A 12 -14.20 -13.10 -16.14
N MET A 13 -13.47 -13.19 -17.24
CA MET A 13 -12.32 -12.33 -17.52
C MET A 13 -12.71 -10.85 -17.52
N ASP A 14 -13.75 -10.46 -18.25
CA ASP A 14 -14.21 -9.08 -18.33
C ASP A 14 -14.62 -8.55 -16.93
N THR A 15 -15.28 -9.39 -16.13
CA THR A 15 -15.64 -9.07 -14.74
C THR A 15 -14.39 -8.88 -13.85
N LEU A 16 -13.42 -9.78 -13.95
CA LEU A 16 -12.18 -9.71 -13.16
C LEU A 16 -11.34 -8.49 -13.54
N LEU A 17 -11.25 -8.14 -14.81
CA LEU A 17 -10.52 -6.96 -15.25
C LEU A 17 -11.16 -5.67 -14.75
N ASP A 18 -12.48 -5.56 -14.77
CA ASP A 18 -13.19 -4.43 -14.18
C ASP A 18 -12.94 -4.32 -12.67
N LEU A 19 -13.00 -5.44 -11.94
CA LEU A 19 -12.68 -5.48 -10.50
C LEU A 19 -11.23 -5.11 -10.20
N TYR A 20 -10.27 -5.52 -11.04
CA TYR A 20 -8.87 -5.13 -10.91
C TYR A 20 -8.69 -3.61 -10.98
N PHE A 21 -9.26 -2.98 -12.01
CA PHE A 21 -9.15 -1.53 -12.19
C PHE A 21 -9.99 -0.73 -11.19
N ARG A 22 -11.02 -1.34 -10.57
CA ARG A 22 -11.82 -0.69 -9.53
C ARG A 22 -11.21 -0.79 -8.13
N HIS A 23 -10.58 -1.92 -7.77
CA HIS A 23 -10.21 -2.22 -6.39
C HIS A 23 -8.70 -2.29 -6.13
N PHE A 24 -7.87 -2.46 -7.16
CA PHE A 24 -6.41 -2.51 -7.02
C PHE A 24 -5.74 -1.27 -7.61
N ALA A 25 -6.03 -0.95 -8.88
CA ALA A 25 -5.35 0.11 -9.62
C ALA A 25 -5.39 1.51 -8.96
N PRO A 26 -6.48 1.93 -8.27
CA PRO A 26 -6.51 3.24 -7.62
C PRO A 26 -5.53 3.39 -6.45
N PHE A 27 -5.01 2.29 -5.91
CA PHE A 27 -4.06 2.30 -4.79
C PHE A 27 -2.63 2.01 -5.24
N LEU A 28 -2.49 1.10 -6.21
CA LEU A 28 -1.23 0.73 -6.83
C LEU A 28 -1.44 0.78 -8.36
N PRO A 29 -1.24 1.95 -9.01
CA PRO A 29 -1.42 2.14 -10.45
C PRO A 29 -0.28 1.49 -11.24
N VAL A 30 -0.22 0.16 -11.18
CA VAL A 30 0.83 -0.66 -11.80
C VAL A 30 0.66 -0.76 -13.30
N LEU A 31 -0.58 -0.77 -13.79
CA LEU A 31 -0.94 -0.90 -15.20
C LEU A 31 -1.67 0.35 -15.66
N ASP A 32 -1.31 0.84 -16.84
CA ASP A 32 -2.11 1.83 -17.56
C ASP A 32 -3.32 1.13 -18.20
N ARG A 33 -4.53 1.52 -17.80
CA ARG A 33 -5.77 0.83 -18.23
C ARG A 33 -5.93 0.82 -19.74
N SER A 34 -5.74 1.96 -20.39
CA SER A 34 -5.95 2.09 -21.84
C SER A 34 -4.98 1.20 -22.63
N SER A 35 -3.69 1.25 -22.31
CA SER A 35 -2.66 0.43 -22.95
C SER A 35 -2.90 -1.06 -22.70
N PHE A 36 -3.29 -1.42 -21.47
CA PHE A 36 -3.58 -2.80 -21.10
C PHE A 36 -4.78 -3.36 -21.88
N GLU A 37 -5.89 -2.62 -21.95
CA GLU A 37 -7.09 -3.05 -22.67
C GLU A 37 -6.86 -3.19 -24.17
N ILE A 38 -6.08 -2.28 -24.78
CA ILE A 38 -5.69 -2.39 -26.20
C ILE A 38 -4.90 -3.68 -26.43
N ALA A 39 -3.88 -3.93 -25.60
CA ALA A 39 -3.05 -5.13 -25.70
C ALA A 39 -3.86 -6.43 -25.45
N TYR A 40 -4.82 -6.40 -24.52
CA TYR A 40 -5.71 -7.53 -24.26
C TYR A 40 -6.61 -7.82 -25.46
N LYS A 41 -7.26 -6.80 -26.04
CA LYS A 41 -8.15 -6.92 -27.22
C LYS A 41 -7.39 -7.41 -28.47
N ASP A 42 -6.14 -7.02 -28.62
CA ASP A 42 -5.24 -7.49 -29.69
C ASP A 42 -4.70 -8.93 -29.44
N GLY A 43 -5.10 -9.58 -28.35
CA GLY A 43 -4.71 -10.97 -28.07
C GLY A 43 -3.24 -11.10 -27.67
N LEU A 44 -2.59 -10.05 -27.16
CA LEU A 44 -1.17 -10.07 -26.78
C LEU A 44 -0.87 -11.18 -25.75
N HIS A 45 -1.82 -11.50 -24.88
CA HIS A 45 -1.73 -12.56 -23.88
C HIS A 45 -1.59 -13.97 -24.47
N LEU A 46 -1.97 -14.17 -25.75
CA LEU A 46 -1.82 -15.45 -26.44
C LEU A 46 -0.43 -15.63 -27.08
N ARG A 47 0.33 -14.54 -27.22
CA ARG A 47 1.61 -14.50 -27.96
C ARG A 47 2.79 -13.99 -27.14
N SER A 48 2.55 -13.38 -25.97
CA SER A 48 3.57 -12.83 -25.08
C SER A 48 3.41 -13.39 -23.67
N ILE A 49 4.39 -14.21 -23.24
CA ILE A 49 4.41 -14.82 -21.89
C ILE A 49 4.41 -13.74 -20.78
N PRO A 50 5.23 -12.67 -20.84
CA PRO A 50 5.19 -11.62 -19.82
C PRO A 50 3.82 -10.96 -19.71
N PHE A 51 3.14 -10.71 -20.83
CA PHE A 51 1.80 -10.12 -20.80
C PHE A 51 0.74 -11.12 -20.32
N ALA A 52 0.85 -12.40 -20.68
CA ALA A 52 0.01 -13.47 -20.15
C ALA A 52 0.10 -13.55 -18.62
N ASN A 53 1.32 -13.42 -18.08
CA ASN A 53 1.55 -13.39 -16.64
C ASN A 53 0.87 -12.17 -15.98
N ILE A 54 0.99 -10.98 -16.57
CA ILE A 54 0.29 -9.79 -16.07
C ILE A 54 -1.23 -10.00 -16.08
N LEU A 55 -1.79 -10.57 -17.16
CA LEU A 55 -3.22 -10.85 -17.24
C LEU A 55 -3.68 -11.83 -16.16
N LEU A 56 -2.95 -12.91 -15.94
CA LEU A 56 -3.23 -13.88 -14.87
C LEU A 56 -3.09 -13.28 -13.47
N LEU A 57 -2.08 -12.44 -13.24
CA LEU A 57 -1.92 -11.75 -11.96
C LEU A 57 -3.05 -10.75 -11.71
N ALA A 58 -3.52 -10.05 -12.74
CA ALA A 58 -4.69 -9.17 -12.64
C ALA A 58 -5.93 -9.98 -12.26
N CYS A 59 -6.14 -11.15 -12.88
CA CYS A 59 -7.20 -12.09 -12.49
C CYS A 59 -7.06 -12.60 -11.06
N ALA A 60 -5.84 -12.97 -10.64
CA ALA A 60 -5.57 -13.48 -9.29
C ALA A 60 -5.91 -12.44 -8.22
N ILE A 61 -5.49 -11.19 -8.42
CA ILE A 61 -5.79 -10.07 -7.52
C ILE A 61 -7.29 -9.76 -7.52
N ALA A 62 -7.90 -9.64 -8.70
CA ALA A 62 -9.33 -9.35 -8.84
C ALA A 62 -10.23 -10.41 -8.20
N SER A 63 -9.79 -11.67 -8.18
CA SER A 63 -10.52 -12.77 -7.57
C SER A 63 -10.79 -12.55 -6.08
N GLN A 64 -9.93 -11.79 -5.39
CA GLN A 64 -10.11 -11.43 -3.97
C GLN A 64 -11.33 -10.52 -3.74
N TYR A 65 -11.86 -9.91 -4.81
CA TYR A 65 -13.02 -9.03 -4.81
C TYR A 65 -14.21 -9.63 -5.56
N CYS A 66 -14.14 -10.92 -5.91
CA CYS A 66 -15.12 -11.62 -6.72
C CYS A 66 -15.75 -12.77 -5.93
N ASP A 67 -17.08 -12.79 -5.87
CA ASP A 67 -17.84 -13.85 -5.20
C ASP A 67 -18.25 -14.99 -6.16
N ASP A 68 -17.80 -14.95 -7.42
CA ASP A 68 -18.05 -16.03 -8.38
C ASP A 68 -17.27 -17.30 -7.99
N PRO A 69 -17.93 -18.44 -7.73
CA PRO A 69 -17.26 -19.67 -7.30
C PRO A 69 -16.20 -20.19 -8.26
N ARG A 70 -16.22 -19.80 -9.54
CA ARG A 70 -15.24 -20.18 -10.56
C ARG A 70 -13.83 -19.68 -10.25
N VAL A 71 -13.68 -18.68 -9.38
CA VAL A 71 -12.36 -18.16 -8.98
C VAL A 71 -11.75 -18.94 -7.81
N TRP A 72 -12.50 -19.87 -7.21
CA TRP A 72 -12.07 -20.68 -6.07
C TRP A 72 -11.50 -22.02 -6.53
N LEU A 73 -10.62 -22.60 -5.72
CA LEU A 73 -10.22 -23.99 -5.84
C LEU A 73 -11.31 -24.91 -5.29
N GLU A 74 -11.58 -25.98 -6.03
CA GLU A 74 -12.53 -27.02 -5.65
C GLU A 74 -12.16 -27.61 -4.26
N GLY A 75 -13.16 -27.71 -3.37
CA GLY A 75 -12.98 -28.23 -2.02
C GLY A 75 -12.35 -27.27 -1.00
N ILE A 76 -11.90 -26.07 -1.40
CA ILE A 76 -11.32 -25.07 -0.48
C ILE A 76 -12.27 -23.87 -0.30
N GLY A 77 -12.88 -23.37 -1.38
CA GLY A 77 -13.80 -22.23 -1.33
C GLY A 77 -13.09 -20.86 -1.32
N ARG A 78 -13.79 -19.83 -0.84
CA ARG A 78 -13.39 -18.41 -0.97
C ARG A 78 -11.94 -18.08 -0.59
N PRO A 79 -11.34 -18.63 0.48
CA PRO A 79 -9.94 -18.33 0.85
C PRO A 79 -8.90 -18.73 -0.21
N SER A 80 -9.31 -19.52 -1.22
CA SER A 80 -8.46 -19.91 -2.35
C SER A 80 -8.66 -19.05 -3.60
N ALA A 81 -9.43 -17.96 -3.53
CA ALA A 81 -9.74 -17.10 -4.65
C ALA A 81 -8.47 -16.64 -5.40
N GLY A 82 -8.41 -16.93 -6.70
CA GLY A 82 -7.32 -16.49 -7.58
C GLY A 82 -6.03 -17.33 -7.51
N TRP A 83 -5.94 -18.32 -6.61
CA TRP A 83 -4.75 -19.19 -6.51
C TRP A 83 -4.47 -19.99 -7.78
N SER A 84 -5.51 -20.42 -8.50
CA SER A 84 -5.39 -21.13 -9.78
C SER A 84 -4.69 -20.28 -10.86
N TYR A 85 -4.92 -18.96 -10.86
CA TYR A 85 -4.23 -18.04 -11.77
C TYR A 85 -2.82 -17.71 -11.29
N PHE A 86 -2.65 -17.46 -9.98
CA PHE A 86 -1.35 -17.13 -9.40
C PHE A 86 -0.31 -18.26 -9.56
N MET A 87 -0.71 -19.52 -9.33
CA MET A 87 0.21 -20.66 -9.40
C MET A 87 0.81 -20.86 -10.80
N GLN A 88 0.06 -20.55 -11.86
CA GLN A 88 0.56 -20.62 -13.24
C GLN A 88 1.72 -19.64 -13.48
N VAL A 89 1.68 -18.47 -12.85
CA VAL A 89 2.72 -17.44 -13.00
C VAL A 89 3.96 -17.79 -12.19
N ARG A 90 3.80 -18.28 -10.96
CA ARG A 90 4.91 -18.68 -10.06
C ARG A 90 5.88 -19.63 -10.75
N ASP A 91 5.34 -20.62 -11.46
CA ASP A 91 6.13 -21.66 -12.12
C ASP A 91 6.91 -21.09 -13.33
N SER A 92 6.42 -20.00 -13.93
CA SER A 92 7.05 -19.31 -15.07
C SER A 92 8.17 -18.33 -14.67
N THR A 93 8.05 -17.66 -13.51
CA THR A 93 8.99 -16.62 -13.04
C THR A 93 10.36 -17.17 -12.60
N SER A 94 10.51 -18.49 -12.48
CA SER A 94 11.74 -19.14 -12.01
C SER A 94 12.93 -19.09 -12.98
N ARG A 95 12.80 -18.46 -14.17
CA ARG A 95 13.71 -18.74 -15.31
C ARG A 95 14.42 -17.56 -15.98
N SER A 96 14.31 -16.32 -15.52
CA SER A 96 14.93 -15.19 -16.25
C SER A 96 16.12 -14.58 -15.52
N TYR A 97 17.33 -14.89 -16.00
CA TYR A 97 18.57 -14.13 -15.72
C TYR A 97 18.78 -12.96 -16.69
N ALA A 98 17.80 -12.68 -17.56
CA ALA A 98 17.88 -11.61 -18.55
C ALA A 98 17.61 -10.22 -17.92
N SER A 99 17.94 -9.16 -18.66
CA SER A 99 17.58 -7.79 -18.27
C SER A 99 16.08 -7.68 -18.06
N ALA A 100 15.65 -7.24 -16.88
CA ALA A 100 14.24 -7.16 -16.50
C ALA A 100 13.49 -6.17 -17.39
N THR A 101 12.31 -6.54 -17.88
CA THR A 101 11.41 -5.63 -18.58
C THR A 101 10.48 -4.92 -17.59
N LEU A 102 9.79 -3.87 -18.05
CA LEU A 102 8.75 -3.23 -17.24
C LEU A 102 7.66 -4.22 -16.80
N LEU A 103 7.25 -5.15 -17.68
CA LEU A 103 6.25 -6.18 -17.37
C LEU A 103 6.75 -7.13 -16.26
N ASP A 104 8.05 -7.46 -16.23
CA ASP A 104 8.63 -8.28 -15.16
C ASP A 104 8.55 -7.55 -13.80
N ILE A 105 8.82 -6.25 -13.80
CA ILE A 105 8.79 -5.42 -12.58
C ILE A 105 7.36 -5.18 -12.10
N GLN A 106 6.42 -4.93 -13.02
CA GLN A 106 4.99 -4.89 -12.73
C GLN A 106 4.51 -6.21 -12.11
N SER A 107 5.01 -7.35 -12.62
CA SER A 107 4.69 -8.66 -12.07
C SER A 107 5.16 -8.80 -10.62
N TYR A 108 6.36 -8.31 -10.26
CA TYR A 108 6.81 -8.34 -8.85
C TYR A 108 5.89 -7.56 -7.91
N VAL A 109 5.39 -6.39 -8.32
CA VAL A 109 4.44 -5.60 -7.51
C VAL A 109 3.16 -6.41 -7.28
N MET A 110 2.59 -6.97 -8.35
CA MET A 110 1.34 -7.72 -8.30
C MET A 110 1.47 -9.04 -7.52
N ILE A 111 2.57 -9.76 -7.69
CA ILE A 111 2.88 -10.99 -6.93
C ILE A 111 3.00 -10.66 -5.44
N ALA A 112 3.75 -9.61 -5.09
CA ALA A 112 3.92 -9.21 -3.70
C ALA A 112 2.59 -8.82 -3.05
N TYR A 113 1.75 -8.07 -3.77
CA TYR A 113 0.43 -7.70 -3.29
C TYR A 113 -0.46 -8.93 -3.06
N PHE A 114 -0.56 -9.83 -4.04
CA PHE A 114 -1.37 -11.06 -3.91
C PHE A 114 -0.91 -11.93 -2.74
N LEU A 115 0.40 -12.06 -2.53
CA LEU A 115 0.94 -12.77 -1.38
C LEU A 115 0.61 -12.07 -0.06
N ALA A 116 0.61 -10.73 -0.03
CA ALA A 116 0.24 -9.97 1.16
C ALA A 116 -1.24 -10.14 1.51
N THR A 117 -2.16 -10.09 0.54
CA THR A 117 -3.60 -10.36 0.78
C THR A 117 -3.82 -11.80 1.22
N SER A 118 -3.04 -12.75 0.69
CA SER A 118 -3.10 -14.17 1.06
C SER A 118 -2.30 -14.55 2.32
N SER A 119 -2.11 -13.60 3.25
CA SER A 119 -1.40 -13.80 4.54
C SER A 119 0.03 -14.37 4.44
N ARG A 120 0.75 -14.11 3.34
CA ARG A 120 2.12 -14.56 3.08
C ARG A 120 3.11 -13.40 3.04
N LEU A 121 3.06 -12.53 4.06
CA LEU A 121 3.89 -11.31 4.16
C LEU A 121 5.39 -11.57 4.06
N HIS A 122 5.90 -12.69 4.58
CA HIS A 122 7.32 -13.04 4.46
C HIS A 122 7.74 -13.30 3.00
N SER A 123 6.91 -13.99 2.23
CA SER A 123 7.15 -14.22 0.80
C SER A 123 6.98 -12.91 0.03
N ALA A 124 5.95 -12.12 0.34
CA ALA A 124 5.74 -10.80 -0.24
C ALA A 124 6.97 -9.90 -0.06
N TRP A 125 7.53 -9.85 1.16
CA TRP A 125 8.74 -9.09 1.47
C TRP A 125 9.93 -9.48 0.57
N THR A 126 10.16 -10.79 0.39
CA THR A 126 11.23 -11.28 -0.49
C THR A 126 10.99 -10.87 -1.95
N VAL A 127 9.75 -10.97 -2.42
CA VAL A 127 9.35 -10.60 -3.79
C VAL A 127 9.54 -9.11 -4.03
N VAL A 128 9.14 -8.24 -3.09
CA VAL A 128 9.38 -6.79 -3.21
C VAL A 128 10.88 -6.50 -3.32
N GLY A 129 11.71 -7.16 -2.52
CA GLY A 129 13.16 -6.98 -2.61
C GLY A 129 13.74 -7.41 -3.96
N MET A 130 13.19 -8.46 -4.59
CA MET A 130 13.56 -8.82 -5.97
C MET A 130 13.12 -7.74 -6.96
N GLY A 131 11.88 -7.25 -6.85
CA GLY A 131 11.36 -6.19 -7.71
C GLY A 131 12.17 -4.90 -7.63
N ILE A 132 12.56 -4.47 -6.43
CA ILE A 132 13.41 -3.28 -6.23
C ILE A 132 14.77 -3.46 -6.92
N ARG A 133 15.45 -4.60 -6.70
CA ARG A 133 16.74 -4.86 -7.35
C ARG A 133 16.62 -4.93 -8.87
N SER A 134 15.55 -5.54 -9.39
CA SER A 134 15.28 -5.57 -10.82
C SER A 134 15.01 -4.17 -11.40
N ALA A 135 14.27 -3.32 -10.69
CA ALA A 135 14.02 -1.93 -11.08
C ALA A 135 15.30 -1.08 -11.02
N GLN A 136 16.17 -1.33 -10.04
CA GLN A 136 17.48 -0.70 -9.95
C GLN A 136 18.38 -1.08 -11.14
N ASN A 137 18.41 -2.36 -11.52
CA ASN A 137 19.21 -2.86 -12.64
C ASN A 137 18.90 -2.17 -13.97
N ILE A 138 17.65 -1.72 -14.18
CA ILE A 138 17.26 -1.00 -15.40
C ILE A 138 17.14 0.52 -15.22
N GLY A 139 17.60 1.04 -14.08
CA GLY A 139 17.67 2.48 -13.81
C GLY A 139 16.35 3.18 -13.47
N MET A 140 15.31 2.46 -13.05
CA MET A 140 14.02 3.08 -12.68
C MET A 140 14.09 3.99 -11.45
N HIS A 141 15.06 3.74 -10.57
CA HIS A 141 15.33 4.53 -9.37
C HIS A 141 15.96 5.90 -9.67
N ARG A 142 16.42 6.13 -10.91
CA ARG A 142 17.15 7.34 -11.28
C ARG A 142 16.27 8.33 -12.03
N ARG A 143 16.47 9.61 -11.75
CA ARG A 143 15.93 10.69 -12.56
C ARG A 143 16.52 10.62 -13.98
N LYS A 144 15.65 10.52 -14.98
CA LYS A 144 16.04 10.51 -16.40
C LYS A 144 16.01 11.92 -16.99
N SER A 145 16.87 12.17 -17.98
CA SER A 145 16.76 13.37 -18.80
C SER A 145 15.53 13.26 -19.70
N ARG A 146 14.76 14.35 -19.84
CA ARG A 146 13.52 14.40 -20.64
C ARG A 146 13.70 13.98 -22.11
N LYS A 147 14.94 13.94 -22.61
CA LYS A 147 15.26 13.57 -24.00
C LYS A 147 15.35 12.04 -24.22
N GLU A 148 15.28 11.23 -23.17
CA GLU A 148 15.60 9.81 -23.24
C GLU A 148 14.38 8.90 -23.55
N SER A 149 13.15 9.37 -23.31
CA SER A 149 11.94 8.54 -23.41
C SER A 149 10.66 9.39 -23.46
N PRO A 150 9.57 8.90 -24.10
CA PRO A 150 8.27 9.57 -24.04
C PRO A 150 7.77 9.72 -22.60
N LEU A 151 7.17 10.88 -22.29
CA LEU A 151 6.73 11.22 -20.94
C LEU A 151 5.85 10.14 -20.28
N TRP A 152 4.83 9.64 -20.99
CA TRP A 152 3.92 8.61 -20.48
C TRP A 152 4.66 7.33 -20.06
N LYS A 153 5.70 6.95 -20.81
CA LYS A 153 6.49 5.75 -20.52
C LYS A 153 7.30 5.97 -19.25
N ASP A 154 7.91 7.13 -19.11
CA ASP A 154 8.67 7.47 -17.90
C ASP A 154 7.76 7.58 -16.66
N GLU A 155 6.56 8.16 -16.80
CA GLU A 155 5.57 8.17 -15.72
C GLU A 155 5.15 6.76 -15.30
N GLN A 156 4.98 5.83 -16.25
CA GLN A 156 4.67 4.44 -15.91
C GLN A 156 5.81 3.79 -15.10
N HIS A 157 7.07 4.05 -15.45
CA HIS A 157 8.20 3.55 -14.66
C HIS A 157 8.21 4.18 -13.26
N LYS A 158 7.92 5.48 -13.13
CA LYS A 158 7.82 6.15 -11.84
C LYS A 158 6.72 5.55 -10.97
N ARG A 159 5.52 5.36 -11.50
CA ARG A 159 4.40 4.74 -10.77
C ARG A 159 4.74 3.36 -10.24
N VAL A 160 5.31 2.50 -11.11
CA VAL A 160 5.69 1.13 -10.72
C VAL A 160 6.80 1.14 -9.66
N PHE A 161 7.80 2.01 -9.78
CA PHE A 161 8.84 2.15 -8.77
C PHE A 161 8.27 2.60 -7.42
N TRP A 162 7.42 3.64 -7.41
CA TRP A 162 6.76 4.10 -6.19
C TRP A 162 5.81 3.07 -5.58
N CYS A 163 5.17 2.20 -6.39
CA CYS A 163 4.41 1.05 -5.89
C CYS A 163 5.30 0.04 -5.15
N LEU A 164 6.51 -0.25 -5.67
CA LEU A 164 7.49 -1.09 -4.97
C LEU A 164 7.93 -0.48 -3.64
N ILE A 165 8.22 0.82 -3.63
CA ILE A 165 8.61 1.55 -2.41
C ILE A 165 7.48 1.53 -1.38
N ALA A 166 6.22 1.73 -1.80
CA ALA A 166 5.07 1.63 -0.91
C ALA A 166 4.97 0.23 -0.28
N LEU A 167 5.03 -0.83 -1.10
CA LEU A 167 4.98 -2.21 -0.60
C LEU A 167 6.15 -2.54 0.34
N ASP A 168 7.37 -2.13 0.02
CA ASP A 168 8.54 -2.37 0.88
C ASP A 168 8.33 -1.73 2.25
N ARG A 169 7.96 -0.46 2.29
CA ARG A 169 7.77 0.27 3.54
C ARG A 169 6.63 -0.29 4.38
N HIS A 170 5.49 -0.60 3.76
CA HIS A 170 4.35 -1.19 4.46
C HIS A 170 4.69 -2.58 5.03
N ILE A 171 5.26 -3.48 4.22
CA ILE A 171 5.54 -4.87 4.62
C ILE A 171 6.70 -4.93 5.62
N SER A 172 7.76 -4.16 5.38
CA SER A 172 8.92 -4.10 6.28
C SER A 172 8.54 -3.53 7.64
N SER A 173 7.72 -2.47 7.69
CA SER A 173 7.17 -1.96 8.95
C SER A 173 6.32 -2.99 9.69
N ALA A 174 5.42 -3.70 8.98
CA ALA A 174 4.57 -4.72 9.57
C ALA A 174 5.35 -5.91 10.14
N LEU A 175 6.45 -6.30 9.48
CA LEU A 175 7.31 -7.42 9.90
C LEU A 175 8.44 -7.00 10.86
N GLY A 176 8.61 -5.71 11.16
CA GLY A 176 9.74 -5.20 11.92
C GLY A 176 11.09 -5.44 11.23
N ARG A 177 11.12 -5.40 9.90
CA ARG A 177 12.32 -5.63 9.08
C ARG A 177 12.91 -4.32 8.54
N PRO A 178 14.21 -4.27 8.22
CA PRO A 178 14.79 -3.15 7.50
C PRO A 178 14.18 -2.99 6.10
N LEU A 179 14.15 -1.75 5.62
CA LEU A 179 13.79 -1.42 4.24
C LEU A 179 14.85 -1.94 3.27
N VAL A 180 14.43 -2.32 2.06
CA VAL A 180 15.33 -2.75 0.99
C VAL A 180 15.96 -1.53 0.30
N CYS A 181 15.17 -0.50 0.06
CA CYS A 181 15.61 0.73 -0.61
C CYS A 181 15.44 1.91 0.35
N LYS A 182 16.53 2.60 0.66
CA LYS A 182 16.47 3.82 1.46
C LYS A 182 16.24 5.03 0.57
N ASP A 183 15.83 6.14 1.18
CA ASP A 183 15.55 7.38 0.47
C ASP A 183 16.81 7.97 -0.17
N GLU A 184 18.01 7.60 0.29
CA GLU A 184 19.28 8.00 -0.32
C GLU A 184 19.68 7.16 -1.54
N ASP A 185 19.00 6.03 -1.78
CA ASP A 185 19.34 5.09 -2.87
C ASP A 185 18.65 5.45 -4.20
N PHE A 186 17.78 6.47 -4.23
CA PHE A 186 17.05 6.91 -5.42
C PHE A 186 16.82 8.42 -5.43
N ASP A 187 16.76 9.03 -6.63
CA ASP A 187 16.56 10.48 -6.83
C ASP A 187 15.34 10.79 -7.71
N LEU A 188 14.38 9.86 -7.73
CA LEU A 188 13.18 9.90 -8.55
C LEU A 188 12.13 10.88 -8.02
N ASP A 189 11.63 11.75 -8.90
CA ASP A 189 10.48 12.62 -8.61
C ASP A 189 9.21 11.77 -8.32
N TYR A 190 8.23 12.34 -7.60
CA TYR A 190 6.91 11.71 -7.48
C TYR A 190 6.24 11.55 -8.85
N PRO A 191 5.30 10.59 -9.00
CA PRO A 191 4.48 10.48 -10.20
C PRO A 191 3.65 11.73 -10.42
N LEU A 192 3.36 12.06 -11.68
CA LEU A 192 2.37 13.08 -11.99
C LEU A 192 0.98 12.61 -11.57
N GLU A 193 0.24 13.51 -10.92
CA GLU A 193 -1.15 13.33 -10.50
C GLU A 193 -2.09 13.50 -11.70
N VAL A 194 -2.03 12.54 -12.63
CA VAL A 194 -2.79 12.51 -13.88
C VAL A 194 -3.36 11.11 -14.07
N ASP A 195 -4.64 10.98 -14.38
CA ASP A 195 -5.29 9.68 -14.59
C ASP A 195 -5.03 9.13 -16.00
N ASP A 196 -5.21 7.82 -16.17
CA ASP A 196 -4.84 7.10 -17.39
C ASP A 196 -5.54 7.64 -18.65
N GLU A 197 -6.80 8.05 -18.51
CA GLU A 197 -7.65 8.57 -19.59
C GLU A 197 -7.10 9.86 -20.21
N HIS A 198 -6.21 10.56 -19.50
CA HIS A 198 -5.59 11.80 -19.96
C HIS A 198 -4.25 11.56 -20.67
N TRP A 199 -3.76 10.32 -20.70
CA TRP A 199 -2.62 9.89 -21.53
C TRP A 199 -3.10 9.48 -22.94
N GLY A 200 -2.38 9.86 -24.00
CA GLY A 200 -2.81 9.59 -25.38
C GLY A 200 -1.89 10.13 -26.47
N ALA A 201 -2.13 9.74 -27.74
CA ALA A 201 -1.26 10.04 -28.89
C ALA A 201 -1.11 11.54 -29.24
N SER A 202 -1.97 12.41 -28.68
CA SER A 202 -1.93 13.86 -28.82
C SER A 202 -1.43 14.59 -27.57
N VAL A 203 -0.83 13.87 -26.62
CA VAL A 203 -0.32 14.44 -25.37
C VAL A 203 0.93 15.27 -25.66
N PRO A 204 0.99 16.54 -25.20
CA PRO A 204 2.19 17.35 -25.33
C PRO A 204 3.34 16.72 -24.54
N ASP A 205 4.57 16.82 -25.06
CA ASP A 205 5.76 16.37 -24.34
C ASP A 205 6.01 17.13 -23.02
N SER A 206 5.24 18.19 -22.75
CA SER A 206 5.35 19.05 -21.57
C SER A 206 4.43 18.62 -20.42
N SER A 207 5.04 18.44 -19.24
CA SER A 207 4.37 17.98 -18.01
C SER A 207 3.27 18.95 -17.59
N SER A 208 3.51 20.26 -17.74
CA SER A 208 2.52 21.30 -17.44
C SER A 208 1.27 21.21 -18.30
N ALA A 209 1.38 20.78 -19.56
CA ALA A 209 0.24 20.68 -20.44
C ALA A 209 -0.56 19.39 -20.20
N VAL A 210 0.08 18.30 -19.78
CA VAL A 210 -0.63 17.08 -19.36
C VAL A 210 -1.36 17.30 -18.04
N THR A 211 -0.70 17.89 -17.04
CA THR A 211 -1.37 18.23 -15.78
C THR A 211 -2.52 19.19 -16.02
N SER A 212 -2.38 20.15 -16.95
CA SER A 212 -3.47 21.03 -17.40
C SER A 212 -4.69 20.27 -17.95
N ARG A 213 -4.52 19.08 -18.55
CA ARG A 213 -5.63 18.25 -19.04
C ARG A 213 -6.39 17.51 -17.96
N GLN A 214 -5.73 17.19 -16.84
CA GLN A 214 -6.41 16.67 -15.65
C GLN A 214 -7.43 17.71 -15.11
N HIS A 215 -7.28 19.00 -15.45
CA HIS A 215 -8.17 20.05 -14.99
C HIS A 215 -9.48 20.12 -15.79
N HIS A 216 -10.49 19.40 -15.29
CA HIS A 216 -11.91 19.78 -15.36
C HIS A 216 -12.65 19.40 -14.06
N GLY A 217 -12.10 19.82 -12.90
CA GLY A 217 -12.78 19.73 -11.60
C GLY A 217 -12.76 18.37 -10.90
N VAL A 218 -12.17 17.34 -11.50
CA VAL A 218 -12.03 15.99 -10.90
C VAL A 218 -10.57 15.75 -10.50
N PRO A 219 -10.27 15.54 -9.21
CA PRO A 219 -8.93 15.22 -8.76
C PRO A 219 -8.42 13.87 -9.29
N SER A 220 -7.11 13.70 -9.44
CA SER A 220 -6.54 12.43 -9.91
C SER A 220 -6.59 11.34 -8.83
N GLU A 221 -6.89 10.11 -9.22
CA GLU A 221 -6.77 8.95 -8.31
C GLU A 221 -5.30 8.69 -7.93
N VAL A 222 -4.34 9.09 -8.78
CA VAL A 222 -2.89 8.98 -8.52
C VAL A 222 -2.44 9.86 -7.36
N SER A 223 -3.22 10.88 -6.98
CA SER A 223 -2.96 11.71 -5.80
C SER A 223 -2.80 10.88 -4.53
N TYR A 224 -3.48 9.74 -4.41
CA TYR A 224 -3.30 8.82 -3.28
C TYR A 224 -1.87 8.26 -3.22
N LEU A 225 -1.32 7.81 -4.35
CA LEU A 225 0.04 7.27 -4.41
C LEU A 225 1.06 8.33 -3.98
N VAL A 226 0.86 9.59 -4.41
CA VAL A 226 1.73 10.71 -4.02
C VAL A 226 1.62 11.02 -2.52
N ALA A 227 0.41 11.12 -1.99
CA ALA A 227 0.19 11.37 -0.56
C ALA A 227 0.75 10.24 0.33
N SER A 228 0.54 8.98 -0.09
CA SER A 228 1.08 7.79 0.57
C SER A 228 2.61 7.71 0.47
N ALA A 229 3.19 8.07 -0.68
CA ALA A 229 4.64 8.18 -0.86
C ALA A 229 5.26 9.18 0.13
N ARG A 230 4.66 10.36 0.29
CA ARG A 230 5.11 11.37 1.28
C ARG A 230 5.01 10.88 2.72
N LEU A 231 3.89 10.24 3.09
CA LEU A 231 3.71 9.68 4.43
C LEU A 231 4.75 8.58 4.72
N SER A 232 4.98 7.73 3.73
CA SER A 232 5.89 6.59 3.87
C SER A 232 7.37 7.00 3.95
N GLN A 233 7.75 8.21 3.51
CA GLN A 233 9.09 8.75 3.79
C GLN A 233 9.25 9.12 5.27
N ILE A 234 8.20 9.64 5.91
CA ILE A 234 8.20 9.87 7.37
C ILE A 234 8.32 8.53 8.10
N LEU A 235 7.63 7.49 7.60
CA LEU A 235 7.78 6.13 8.11
C LEU A 235 9.23 5.62 7.95
N ALA A 236 9.83 5.79 6.78
CA ALA A 236 11.21 5.35 6.53
C ALA A 236 12.21 6.04 7.50
N PHE A 237 12.05 7.36 7.68
CA PHE A 237 12.83 8.12 8.66
C PHE A 237 12.58 7.65 10.10
N THR A 238 11.34 7.32 10.46
CA THR A 238 11.01 6.77 11.78
C THR A 238 11.69 5.41 12.01
N LEU A 239 11.67 4.54 11.00
CA LEU A 239 12.31 3.22 11.09
C LEU A 239 13.84 3.33 11.20
N SER A 240 14.47 4.27 10.49
CA SER A 240 15.93 4.46 10.50
C SER A 240 16.46 5.17 11.75
N THR A 241 15.61 5.93 12.46
CA THR A 241 15.99 6.68 13.66
C THR A 241 15.50 6.01 14.95
N VAL A 242 14.18 5.92 15.13
CA VAL A 242 13.54 5.43 16.35
C VAL A 242 13.76 3.93 16.54
N TYR A 243 13.68 3.16 15.44
CA TYR A 243 13.81 1.70 15.45
C TYR A 243 15.22 1.19 15.05
N SER A 244 16.20 2.10 14.98
CA SER A 244 17.60 1.73 14.70
C SER A 244 18.20 0.79 15.75
N ILE A 245 19.13 -0.06 15.33
CA ILE A 245 19.84 -1.01 16.21
C ILE A 245 20.72 -0.23 17.20
N SER A 246 20.80 -0.70 18.45
CA SER A 246 21.49 -0.01 19.56
C SER A 246 22.93 0.44 19.26
N LYS A 247 23.73 -0.35 18.55
CA LYS A 247 25.10 0.06 18.15
C LYS A 247 25.10 1.27 17.21
N SER A 248 24.15 1.32 16.28
CA SER A 248 23.96 2.45 15.36
C SER A 248 23.44 3.69 16.12
N LYS A 249 22.61 3.50 17.15
CA LYS A 249 22.12 4.61 17.98
C LYS A 249 23.25 5.31 18.73
N VAL A 250 24.15 4.55 19.37
CA VAL A 250 25.33 5.11 20.04
C VAL A 250 26.21 5.90 19.06
N VAL A 251 26.50 5.32 17.89
CA VAL A 251 27.35 5.95 16.87
C VAL A 251 26.72 7.23 16.28
N LEU A 252 25.40 7.26 16.12
CA LEU A 252 24.66 8.40 15.57
C LEU A 252 24.23 9.43 16.63
N GLY A 253 24.56 9.22 17.91
CA GLY A 253 24.15 10.10 19.00
C GLY A 253 22.64 10.06 19.31
N PHE A 254 21.96 8.97 18.96
CA PHE A 254 20.53 8.74 19.19
C PHE A 254 20.24 8.23 20.61
N GLU A 255 20.76 8.93 21.62
CA GLU A 255 20.64 8.53 23.03
C GLU A 255 20.27 9.70 23.95
N GLY A 256 19.69 9.36 25.10
CA GLY A 256 19.28 10.32 26.13
C GLY A 256 17.91 10.96 25.87
N ASP A 257 17.37 11.59 26.92
CA ASP A 257 16.00 12.13 26.88
C ASP A 257 15.87 13.37 25.99
N LEU A 258 16.95 14.15 25.84
CA LEU A 258 16.99 15.29 24.91
C LEU A 258 16.84 14.85 23.46
N TRP A 259 17.53 13.78 23.05
CA TRP A 259 17.36 13.22 21.71
C TRP A 259 15.94 12.73 21.49
N LYS A 260 15.36 12.00 22.46
CA LYS A 260 13.97 11.52 22.38
C LYS A 260 12.99 12.68 22.16
N GLN A 261 13.11 13.74 22.95
CA GLN A 261 12.26 14.93 22.80
C GLN A 261 12.44 15.60 21.43
N HIS A 262 13.68 15.71 20.96
CA HIS A 262 13.98 16.30 19.66
C HIS A 262 13.40 15.48 18.51
N ILE A 263 13.67 14.17 18.45
CA ILE A 263 13.22 13.31 17.36
C ILE A 263 11.69 13.19 17.33
N THR A 264 11.04 13.10 18.49
CA THR A 264 9.57 13.10 18.57
C THR A 264 9.00 14.41 18.06
N SER A 265 9.54 15.57 18.47
CA SER A 265 9.11 16.88 18.00
C SER A 265 9.30 17.06 16.49
N GLU A 266 10.44 16.59 15.96
CA GLU A 266 10.73 16.64 14.53
C GLU A 266 9.73 15.78 13.74
N LEU A 267 9.47 14.55 14.19
CA LEU A 267 8.52 13.63 13.57
C LEU A 267 7.08 14.15 13.64
N ASP A 268 6.65 14.68 14.78
CA ASP A 268 5.32 15.30 14.93
C ASP A 268 5.18 16.53 14.01
N SER A 269 6.23 17.33 13.85
CA SER A 269 6.24 18.45 12.89
C SER A 269 6.09 17.97 11.44
N LYS A 270 6.79 16.89 11.05
CA LYS A 270 6.64 16.30 9.71
C LYS A 270 5.23 15.75 9.50
N MET A 271 4.65 15.10 10.51
CA MET A 271 3.28 14.58 10.46
C MET A 271 2.25 15.69 10.28
N ASN A 272 2.39 16.82 10.97
CA ASN A 272 1.51 17.98 10.82
C ASN A 272 1.64 18.61 9.42
N LYS A 273 2.88 18.81 8.93
CA LYS A 273 3.11 19.30 7.57
C LYS A 273 2.50 18.39 6.51
N TRP A 274 2.60 17.08 6.71
CA TRP A 274 1.96 16.12 5.82
C TRP A 274 0.43 16.27 5.86
N PHE A 275 -0.16 16.35 7.06
CA PHE A 275 -1.60 16.49 7.26
C PHE A 275 -2.15 17.74 6.54
N ASP A 276 -1.47 18.88 6.67
CA ASP A 276 -1.85 20.14 6.04
C ASP A 276 -1.73 20.09 4.51
N ALA A 277 -0.81 19.27 3.99
CA ALA A 277 -0.55 19.12 2.55
C ALA A 277 -1.44 18.07 1.87
N VAL A 278 -2.27 17.31 2.60
CA VAL A 278 -3.18 16.34 2.01
C VAL A 278 -4.26 17.07 1.19
N PRO A 279 -4.47 16.72 -0.09
CA PRO A 279 -5.54 17.30 -0.90
C PRO A 279 -6.93 17.09 -0.29
N ASP A 280 -7.85 18.03 -0.48
CA ASP A 280 -9.19 17.97 0.13
C ASP A 280 -9.99 16.71 -0.20
N HIS A 281 -9.77 16.12 -1.38
CA HIS A 281 -10.44 14.88 -1.78
C HIS A 281 -9.89 13.62 -1.09
N LEU A 282 -8.71 13.71 -0.46
CA LEU A 282 -8.07 12.63 0.31
C LEU A 282 -8.09 12.85 1.83
N LYS A 283 -8.52 14.03 2.29
CA LYS A 283 -8.77 14.27 3.72
C LYS A 283 -9.85 13.33 4.21
N TRP A 284 -9.68 12.82 5.44
CA TRP A 284 -10.68 11.94 6.04
C TRP A 284 -12.02 12.65 6.19
N ASP A 285 -13.02 12.13 5.48
CA ASP A 285 -14.41 12.56 5.55
C ASP A 285 -15.32 11.32 5.47
N PRO A 286 -16.01 10.93 6.56
CA PRO A 286 -16.87 9.75 6.57
C PRO A 286 -18.07 9.88 5.62
N SER A 287 -18.45 11.11 5.24
CA SER A 287 -19.58 11.41 4.36
C SER A 287 -19.20 11.46 2.87
N ARG A 288 -17.93 11.25 2.52
CA ARG A 288 -17.43 11.33 1.15
C ARG A 288 -18.19 10.41 0.20
N GLN A 289 -18.82 10.97 -0.83
CA GLN A 289 -19.70 10.21 -1.74
C GLN A 289 -18.94 9.30 -2.70
N ASN A 290 -17.81 9.74 -3.24
CA ASN A 290 -16.99 8.91 -4.13
C ASN A 290 -16.30 7.80 -3.32
N ASP A 291 -16.64 6.54 -3.60
CA ASP A 291 -16.16 5.38 -2.86
C ASP A 291 -14.65 5.12 -3.01
N THR A 292 -14.06 5.42 -4.17
CA THR A 292 -12.61 5.32 -4.40
C THR A 292 -11.87 6.29 -3.50
N TYR A 293 -12.22 7.58 -3.55
CA TYR A 293 -11.60 8.60 -2.70
C TYR A 293 -11.88 8.36 -1.21
N PHE A 294 -13.08 7.85 -0.87
CA PHE A 294 -13.40 7.46 0.51
C PHE A 294 -12.45 6.37 1.00
N THR A 295 -12.26 5.31 0.20
CA THR A 295 -11.38 4.20 0.56
C THR A 295 -9.90 4.64 0.59
N GLN A 296 -9.46 5.46 -0.36
CA GLN A 296 -8.12 6.06 -0.35
C GLN A 296 -7.89 6.89 0.91
N SER A 297 -8.87 7.75 1.29
CA SER A 297 -8.81 8.53 2.53
C SER A 297 -8.74 7.62 3.77
N ALA A 298 -9.54 6.55 3.82
CA ALA A 298 -9.55 5.59 4.92
C ALA A 298 -8.18 4.93 5.12
N ILE A 299 -7.59 4.41 4.03
CA ILE A 299 -6.28 3.75 4.08
C ILE A 299 -5.19 4.75 4.49
N LEU A 300 -5.23 5.95 3.92
CA LEU A 300 -4.23 6.98 4.16
C LEU A 300 -4.23 7.45 5.62
N PHE A 301 -5.41 7.69 6.19
CA PHE A 301 -5.54 8.10 7.59
C PHE A 301 -5.32 6.96 8.58
N ALA A 302 -5.73 5.73 8.27
CA ALA A 302 -5.34 4.56 9.07
C ALA A 302 -3.80 4.42 9.12
N SER A 303 -3.12 4.64 7.98
CA SER A 303 -1.66 4.65 7.91
C SER A 303 -1.04 5.81 8.69
N TYR A 304 -1.65 7.00 8.66
CA TYR A 304 -1.23 8.15 9.47
C TYR A 304 -1.28 7.84 10.97
N TYR A 305 -2.41 7.33 11.47
CA TYR A 305 -2.57 6.96 12.87
C TYR A 305 -1.61 5.83 13.28
N ASN A 306 -1.39 4.85 12.39
CA ASN A 306 -0.39 3.82 12.61
C ASN A 306 1.02 4.39 12.74
N LEU A 307 1.38 5.36 11.89
CA LEU A 307 2.68 6.02 11.98
C LEU A 307 2.81 6.84 13.27
N GLN A 308 1.76 7.53 13.74
CA GLN A 308 1.76 8.16 15.06
C GLN A 308 2.03 7.14 16.18
N ILE A 309 1.40 5.97 16.12
CA ILE A 309 1.66 4.88 17.07
C ILE A 309 3.13 4.44 16.99
N LEU A 310 3.70 4.25 15.80
CA LEU A 310 5.09 3.85 15.63
C LEU A 310 6.08 4.91 16.16
N ILE A 311 5.81 6.19 15.96
CA ILE A 311 6.65 7.27 16.47
C ILE A 311 6.67 7.26 18.00
N HIS A 312 5.52 7.11 18.65
CA HIS A 312 5.37 7.33 20.10
C HIS A 312 5.53 6.07 20.94
N ARG A 313 5.21 4.88 20.41
CA ARG A 313 5.22 3.61 21.16
C ARG A 313 6.56 3.30 21.87
N PRO A 314 7.73 3.50 21.24
CA PRO A 314 9.02 3.22 21.90
C PRO A 314 9.31 4.07 23.13
N PHE A 315 8.59 5.19 23.31
CA PHE A 315 8.75 6.10 24.44
C PHE A 315 7.73 5.87 25.57
N ILE A 316 6.91 4.81 25.46
CA ILE A 316 6.00 4.39 26.53
C ILE A 316 6.79 3.59 27.57
N HIS A 317 7.02 4.18 28.75
CA HIS A 317 7.62 3.48 29.88
C HIS A 317 6.58 2.61 30.60
N PRO A 318 6.84 1.29 30.82
CA PRO A 318 5.89 0.38 31.48
C PRO A 318 5.45 0.81 32.88
N LEU A 319 6.29 1.59 33.57
CA LEU A 319 6.05 2.07 34.93
C LEU A 319 5.43 3.48 34.96
N ASN A 320 5.42 4.21 33.85
CA ASN A 320 4.90 5.57 33.79
C ASN A 320 3.50 5.60 33.17
N LYS A 321 2.50 5.56 34.05
CA LYS A 321 1.08 5.56 33.68
C LYS A 321 0.58 6.88 33.07
N HIS A 322 1.37 7.96 33.16
CA HIS A 322 1.00 9.30 32.67
C HIS A 322 1.92 9.78 31.53
N SER A 323 2.42 8.86 30.70
CA SER A 323 3.20 9.25 29.52
C SER A 323 2.32 9.95 28.46
N PRO A 324 2.69 11.16 27.99
CA PRO A 324 2.04 11.80 26.85
C PRO A 324 1.99 10.89 25.62
N SER A 325 3.06 10.11 25.37
CA SER A 325 3.13 9.14 24.26
C SER A 325 2.08 8.04 24.36
N LEU A 326 1.74 7.57 25.57
CA LEU A 326 0.65 6.59 25.73
C LEU A 326 -0.71 7.20 25.35
N SER A 327 -0.94 8.45 25.74
CA SER A 327 -2.17 9.17 25.39
C SER A 327 -2.27 9.41 23.89
N ILE A 328 -1.17 9.82 23.24
CA ILE A 328 -1.09 10.02 21.79
C ILE A 328 -1.36 8.69 21.06
N CYS A 329 -0.70 7.60 21.45
CA CYS A 329 -0.93 6.29 20.86
C CYS A 329 -2.38 5.83 21.05
N THR A 330 -2.96 6.02 22.24
CA THR A 330 -4.34 5.60 22.53
C THR A 330 -5.34 6.40 21.68
N ASN A 331 -5.15 7.72 21.53
CA ASN A 331 -5.99 8.56 20.68
C ASN A 331 -5.85 8.22 19.20
N ALA A 332 -4.64 7.94 18.73
CA ALA A 332 -4.40 7.47 17.36
C ALA A 332 -5.09 6.11 17.12
N ALA A 333 -4.97 5.17 18.06
CA ALA A 333 -5.63 3.87 17.98
C ALA A 333 -7.16 3.99 17.93
N ARG A 334 -7.77 4.82 18.80
CA ARG A 334 -9.21 5.11 18.75
C ARG A 334 -9.64 5.74 17.43
N SER A 335 -8.85 6.66 16.90
CA SER A 335 -9.15 7.32 15.62
C SER A 335 -9.08 6.33 14.46
N CYS A 336 -8.08 5.44 14.46
CA CYS A 336 -7.99 4.33 13.52
C CYS A 336 -9.21 3.40 13.61
N SER A 337 -9.62 2.99 14.83
CA SER A 337 -10.83 2.19 15.03
C SER A 337 -12.10 2.87 14.50
N HIS A 338 -12.20 4.19 14.61
CA HIS A 338 -13.33 4.93 14.05
C HIS A 338 -13.33 4.93 12.52
N VAL A 339 -12.17 5.12 11.87
CA VAL A 339 -12.04 4.95 10.41
C VAL A 339 -12.51 3.56 9.99
N VAL A 340 -12.07 2.53 10.72
CA VAL A 340 -12.44 1.13 10.48
C VAL A 340 -13.94 0.87 10.67
N GLU A 341 -14.55 1.46 11.70
CA GLU A 341 -16.00 1.36 11.93
C GLU A 341 -16.79 1.88 10.73
N ILE A 342 -16.43 3.04 10.20
CA ILE A 342 -17.13 3.63 9.04
C ILE A 342 -16.85 2.82 7.77
N LEU A 343 -15.61 2.34 7.59
CA LEU A 343 -15.27 1.48 6.46
C LEU A 343 -16.08 0.17 6.46
N LEU A 344 -16.20 -0.50 7.61
CA LEU A 344 -16.97 -1.74 7.74
C LEU A 344 -18.46 -1.53 7.44
N LYS A 345 -19.01 -0.34 7.73
CA LYS A 345 -20.41 0.00 7.43
C LYS A 345 -20.65 0.26 5.95
N ARG A 346 -19.64 0.76 5.22
CA ARG A 346 -19.78 1.17 3.81
C ARG A 346 -19.27 0.15 2.81
N SER A 347 -18.28 -0.65 3.19
CA SER A 347 -17.59 -1.57 2.29
C SER A 347 -17.63 -2.98 2.84
N THR A 348 -17.79 -3.93 1.92
CA THR A 348 -17.62 -5.34 2.23
C THR A 348 -16.17 -5.80 2.14
N GLN A 349 -15.29 -4.95 1.61
CA GLN A 349 -13.89 -5.26 1.36
C GLN A 349 -13.02 -4.87 2.55
N THR A 350 -11.95 -5.63 2.77
CA THR A 350 -10.90 -5.32 3.75
C THR A 350 -9.60 -4.97 3.03
N PRO A 351 -9.30 -3.68 2.79
CA PRO A 351 -8.06 -3.29 2.12
C PRO A 351 -6.83 -3.78 2.90
N VAL A 352 -5.91 -4.47 2.23
CA VAL A 352 -4.72 -5.09 2.85
C VAL A 352 -3.86 -4.10 3.63
N PHE A 353 -3.77 -2.85 3.16
CA PHE A 353 -2.97 -1.80 3.79
C PHE A 353 -3.52 -1.30 5.13
N ILE A 354 -4.77 -1.64 5.48
CA ILE A 354 -5.40 -1.28 6.77
C ILE A 354 -5.14 -2.34 7.85
N LEU A 355 -4.76 -3.57 7.48
CA LEU A 355 -4.58 -4.68 8.44
C LEU A 355 -3.53 -4.36 9.52
N SER A 356 -2.35 -3.89 9.12
CA SER A 356 -1.30 -3.54 10.07
C SER A 356 -1.68 -2.36 10.98
N PRO A 357 -2.25 -1.24 10.47
CA PRO A 357 -2.85 -0.20 11.30
C PRO A 357 -3.87 -0.69 12.34
N VAL A 358 -4.81 -1.56 11.94
CA VAL A 358 -5.83 -2.10 12.85
C VAL A 358 -5.19 -2.96 13.93
N PHE A 359 -4.29 -3.86 13.53
CA PHE A 359 -3.58 -4.74 14.45
C PHE A 359 -2.80 -3.93 15.50
N ASN A 360 -2.01 -2.95 15.07
CA ASN A 360 -1.23 -2.11 15.98
C ASN A 360 -2.13 -1.26 16.90
N SER A 361 -3.27 -0.78 16.39
CA SER A 361 -4.27 -0.07 17.19
C SER A 361 -4.83 -0.97 18.29
N GLY A 362 -5.19 -2.22 17.96
CA GLY A 362 -5.64 -3.22 18.94
C GLY A 362 -4.62 -3.47 20.04
N VAL A 363 -3.33 -3.64 19.69
CA VAL A 363 -2.25 -3.83 20.67
C VAL A 363 -2.13 -2.65 21.62
N VAL A 364 -2.20 -1.42 21.11
CA VAL A 364 -2.15 -0.20 21.94
C VAL A 364 -3.37 -0.10 22.85
N LEU A 365 -4.58 -0.39 22.36
CA LEU A 365 -5.81 -0.35 23.14
C LEU A 365 -5.77 -1.35 24.30
N VAL A 366 -5.29 -2.58 24.06
CA VAL A 366 -5.05 -3.56 25.11
C VAL A 366 -4.08 -3.02 26.17
N ALA A 367 -2.95 -2.44 25.74
CA ALA A 367 -1.98 -1.85 26.67
C ALA A 367 -2.57 -0.69 27.50
N ALA A 368 -3.42 0.15 26.89
CA ALA A 368 -4.12 1.23 27.58
C ALA A 368 -5.11 0.70 28.63
N ILE A 369 -5.91 -0.33 28.27
CA ILE A 369 -6.86 -0.97 29.19
C ILE A 369 -6.13 -1.61 30.38
N LEU A 370 -5.04 -2.32 30.13
CA LEU A 370 -4.24 -2.97 31.19
C LEU A 370 -3.58 -1.95 32.13
N SER A 371 -3.19 -0.79 31.60
CA SER A 371 -2.62 0.31 32.40
C SER A 371 -3.67 0.96 33.31
N ALA A 372 -4.96 0.95 32.91
CA ALA A 372 -6.08 1.57 33.60
C ALA A 372 -6.69 0.74 34.75
N LYS A 373 -6.08 -0.40 35.16
CA LYS A 373 -6.61 -1.41 36.10
C LYS A 373 -7.13 -0.93 37.49
N LYS A 374 -7.09 0.36 37.84
CA LYS A 374 -7.76 0.93 39.04
C LYS A 374 -9.05 1.72 38.74
N ASP A 375 -9.31 2.06 37.47
CA ASP A 375 -10.45 2.85 36.98
C ASP A 375 -11.15 2.16 35.80
N VAL A 376 -11.44 0.86 35.94
CA VAL A 376 -12.09 0.03 34.90
C VAL A 376 -13.49 0.55 34.54
N THR A 377 -14.14 1.29 35.44
CA THR A 377 -15.47 1.92 35.23
C THR A 377 -15.41 3.27 34.52
N SER A 378 -14.21 3.82 34.25
CA SER A 378 -14.08 5.10 33.57
C SER A 378 -14.63 5.08 32.13
N VAL A 379 -15.08 6.24 31.66
CA VAL A 379 -15.56 6.43 30.28
C VAL A 379 -14.48 6.07 29.26
N ASP A 380 -13.21 6.36 29.58
CA ASP A 380 -12.07 6.03 28.74
C ASP A 380 -11.83 4.52 28.58
N SER A 381 -11.99 3.74 29.64
CA SER A 381 -11.88 2.28 29.59
C SER A 381 -12.96 1.66 28.68
N ARG A 382 -14.20 2.15 28.76
CA ARG A 382 -15.30 1.69 27.88
C ARG A 382 -15.06 2.08 26.42
N ALA A 383 -14.59 3.29 26.16
CA ALA A 383 -14.24 3.73 24.81
C ALA A 383 -13.12 2.86 24.20
N ASN A 384 -12.11 2.49 25.01
CA ASN A 384 -11.03 1.60 24.57
C ASN A 384 -11.52 0.19 24.24
N MET A 385 -12.41 -0.36 25.06
CA MET A 385 -13.00 -1.68 24.82
C MET A 385 -13.80 -1.71 23.51
N LYS A 386 -14.68 -0.72 23.28
CA LYS A 386 -15.43 -0.61 22.02
C LYS A 386 -14.51 -0.49 20.81
N ALA A 387 -13.46 0.33 20.91
CA ALA A 387 -12.48 0.49 19.83
C ALA A 387 -11.71 -0.82 19.54
N LEU A 388 -11.40 -1.61 20.59
CA LEU A 388 -10.74 -2.90 20.47
C LEU A 388 -11.65 -3.93 19.81
N GLU A 389 -12.93 -3.99 20.19
CA GLU A 389 -13.93 -4.86 19.55
C GLU A 389 -14.01 -4.60 18.05
N LEU A 390 -14.06 -3.34 17.63
CA LEU A 390 -14.05 -2.96 16.21
C LEU A 390 -12.79 -3.44 15.48
N CYS A 391 -11.61 -3.33 16.11
CA CYS A 391 -10.38 -3.85 15.54
C CYS A 391 -10.45 -5.37 15.37
N MET A 392 -10.95 -6.11 16.37
CA MET A 392 -11.09 -7.56 16.31
C MET A 392 -12.06 -7.99 15.20
N THR A 393 -13.24 -7.37 15.11
CA THR A 393 -14.21 -7.66 14.06
C THR A 393 -13.64 -7.44 12.65
N PHE A 394 -12.83 -6.38 12.45
CA PHE A 394 -12.18 -6.15 11.17
C PHE A 394 -11.17 -7.26 10.83
N LEU A 395 -10.36 -7.68 11.80
CA LEU A 395 -9.35 -8.72 11.61
C LEU A 395 -9.98 -10.10 11.38
N GLU A 396 -11.06 -10.43 12.09
CA GLU A 396 -11.85 -11.65 11.88
C GLU A 396 -12.41 -11.70 10.46
N ARG A 397 -13.02 -10.60 10.00
CA ARG A 397 -13.53 -10.49 8.63
C ARG A 397 -12.43 -10.68 7.58
N ALA A 398 -11.25 -10.11 7.83
CA ALA A 398 -10.12 -10.24 6.91
C ALA A 398 -9.53 -11.66 6.87
N GLN A 399 -9.78 -12.50 7.88
CA GLN A 399 -9.35 -13.90 7.90
C GLN A 399 -10.30 -14.81 7.11
N GLU A 400 -11.57 -14.41 6.97
CA GLU A 400 -12.60 -15.14 6.21
C GLU A 400 -12.57 -14.85 4.70
N MET A 401 -11.81 -13.83 4.29
CA MET A 401 -11.51 -13.49 2.89
C MET A 401 -10.26 -14.24 2.42
#